data_AF-A0AAQ1PAE3-F1
#
_entry.id   AF-A0AAQ1PAE3-F1
#
_cell.length_a   1.000
_cell.length_b   1.000
_cell.length_c   1.000
_cell.angle_alpha   90.00
_cell.angle_beta   90.00
_cell.angle_gamma   90.00
#
_symmetry.space_group_name_H-M   'P 1'
#
loop_
_entity.id
_entity.type
_entity.pdbx_description
1 polymer ?
#
loop_
_entity_poly.entity_id
_entity_poly.type
_entity_poly.pdbx_seq_one_letter_code
_entity_poly.pdbx_strand_id
1 'polypeptide(L)' 'MTRYIDVQDLARLVNRKGLPTCLLEMADYIRQDYLSWHAFEKRARVANH' A
#
# COMPACT_ATOMS: atom_id res chain seq x y z
N MET A 1 16.75 -8.17 5.75
CA MET A 1 16.80 -6.78 6.26
C MET A 1 15.43 -6.16 6.09
N THR A 2 14.75 -5.82 7.18
CA THR A 2 13.39 -5.26 7.17
C THR A 2 13.45 -3.75 6.96
N ARG A 3 12.63 -3.21 6.04
CA ARG A 3 12.51 -1.76 5.85
C ARG A 3 11.51 -1.20 6.86
N TYR A 4 11.87 -0.08 7.47
CA TYR A 4 11.02 0.66 8.41
C TYR A 4 10.76 2.06 7.85
N ILE A 5 9.53 2.54 8.04
CA ILE A 5 9.13 3.92 7.78
C ILE A 5 8.41 4.42 9.03
N ASP A 6 8.89 5.53 9.60
CA ASP A 6 8.24 6.16 10.73
C ASP A 6 7.13 7.12 10.29
N VAL A 7 6.39 7.65 11.26
CA VAL A 7 5.28 8.57 11.02
C VAL A 7 5.74 9.88 10.40
N GLN A 8 6.90 10.40 10.79
CA GLN A 8 7.41 11.66 10.27
C GLN A 8 7.82 11.53 8.81
N ASP A 9 8.49 10.43 8.45
CA ASP A 9 8.91 10.15 7.09
C ASP A 9 7.72 9.87 6.18
N LEU A 10 6.70 9.16 6.68
CA LEU A 10 5.44 8.99 5.96
C LEU A 10 4.74 10.34 5.72
N ALA A 11 4.65 11.20 6.74
CA ALA A 11 4.03 12.52 6.60
C ALA A 11 4.78 13.40 5.58
N ARG A 12 6.12 13.41 5.61
CA ARG A 12 6.94 14.11 4.61
C ARG A 12 6.71 13.56 3.21
N LEU A 13 6.62 12.24 3.06
CA LEU A 13 6.36 11.60 1.78
C LEU A 13 5.00 12.02 1.20
N VAL A 14 3.94 11.96 2.02
CA VAL A 14 2.59 12.36 1.63
C VAL A 14 2.54 13.85 1.27
N ASN A 15 3.18 14.71 2.07
CA ASN A 15 3.21 16.15 1.79
C ASN A 15 3.96 16.48 0.49
N ARG A 16 5.07 15.80 0.19
CA ARG A 16 5.80 16.00 -1.06
C ARG A 16 5.01 15.53 -2.29
N LYS A 17 4.26 14.44 -2.14
CA LYS A 17 3.48 13.84 -3.24
C LYS A 17 2.11 14.51 -3.43
N GLY A 18 1.57 15.12 -2.39
CA GLY A 18 0.23 15.68 -2.33
C GLY A 18 -0.80 14.64 -1.90
N LEU A 19 -1.62 14.99 -0.91
CA LEU A 19 -2.64 14.09 -0.36
C LEU A 19 -3.64 13.56 -1.41
N PRO A 20 -4.19 14.39 -2.32
CA PRO A 20 -5.13 13.89 -3.34
C PRO A 20 -4.49 12.84 -4.25
N THR A 21 -3.27 13.11 -4.75
CA THR A 21 -2.50 12.19 -5.59
C THR A 21 -2.21 10.88 -4.86
N CYS A 22 -1.79 10.95 -3.60
CA CYS A 22 -1.59 9.77 -2.74
C CYS A 22 -2.84 8.89 -2.67
N LEU A 23 -4.01 9.50 -2.43
CA LEU A 23 -5.27 8.77 -2.28
C LEU A 23 -5.77 8.18 -3.60
N LEU A 24 -5.68 8.94 -4.69
CA LEU A 24 -6.09 8.48 -6.02
C LEU A 24 -5.26 7.28 -6.47
N GLU A 25 -3.94 7.36 -6.34
CA GLU A 25 -3.07 6.24 -6.71
C GLU A 25 -3.32 5.01 -5.83
N MET A 26 -3.52 5.18 -4.51
CA MET A 26 -3.89 4.07 -3.63
C MET A 26 -5.20 3.41 -4.06
N ALA A 27 -6.21 4.21 -4.41
CA ALA A 27 -7.48 3.69 -4.91
C ALA A 27 -7.30 2.93 -6.23
N ASP A 28 -6.45 3.42 -7.13
CA ASP A 28 -6.14 2.72 -8.39
C ASP A 28 -5.42 1.39 -8.16
N TYR A 29 -4.45 1.33 -7.24
CA TYR A 29 -3.80 0.07 -6.88
C TYR A 29 -4.79 -0.94 -6.32
N ILE A 30 -5.65 -0.53 -5.38
CA ILE A 30 -6.70 -1.40 -4.83
C ILE A 30 -7.63 -1.89 -5.96
N ARG A 31 -8.06 -0.99 -6.84
CA ARG A 31 -8.90 -1.36 -7.99
C ARG A 31 -8.23 -2.40 -8.88
N GLN A 32 -6.96 -2.22 -9.21
CA GLN A 32 -6.20 -3.15 -10.05
C GLN A 32 -6.05 -4.54 -9.39
N ASP A 33 -5.82 -4.59 -8.08
CA ASP A 33 -5.76 -5.83 -7.31
C ASP A 33 -7.10 -6.59 -7.37
N TYR A 34 -8.22 -5.87 -7.27
CA TYR A 34 -9.56 -6.46 -7.39
C TYR A 34 -9.87 -6.93 -8.81
N LEU A 35 -9.43 -6.21 -9.85
CA LEU A 35 -9.58 -6.67 -11.23
C LEU A 35 -8.79 -7.96 -11.49
N SER A 36 -7.65 -8.12 -10.82
CA SER A 36 -6.77 -9.29 -10.93
C SER A 36 -7.00 -10.32 -9.83
N TRP A 37 -8.20 -10.33 -9.22
CA TRP A 37 -8.50 -11.14 -8.04
C TRP A 37 -8.17 -12.63 -8.20
N HIS A 38 -8.37 -13.18 -9.39
CA HIS A 38 -8.09 -14.59 -9.68
C HIS A 38 -6.60 -14.93 -9.75
N ALA A 39 -5.74 -13.95 -10.01
CA ALA A 39 -4.28 -14.11 -10.00
C ALA A 39 -3.69 -14.01 -8.59
N PHE A 40 -4.50 -13.63 -7.60
CA PHE A 40 -4.04 -13.53 -6.22
C PHE A 40 -3.84 -14.93 -5.64
N GLU A 41 -2.58 -15.33 -5.41
CA GLU A 41 -2.28 -16.53 -4.65
C GLU A 41 -2.77 -16.34 -3.21
N LYS A 42 -3.90 -16.98 -2.89
CA LYS A 42 -4.46 -17.03 -1.54
C LYS A 42 -3.59 -17.93 -0.67
N ARG A 43 -2.42 -17.44 -0.27
CA ARG A 43 -1.56 -18.09 0.72
C ARG A 43 -2.17 -17.82 2.10
N ALA A 44 -2.18 -18.85 2.96
CA ALA A 44 -2.64 -18.70 4.33
C ALA A 44 -1.84 -17.58 5.00
N ARG A 45 -2.52 -16.51 5.41
CA ARG A 45 -1.91 -15.44 6.20
C ARG A 45 -1.81 -15.93 7.63
N VAL A 46 -0.85 -16.79 7.91
CA VAL A 46 -0.49 -17.15 9.29
C VAL A 46 0.16 -15.91 9.88
N ALA A 47 -0.41 -15.39 10.96
CA ALA A 47 0.22 -14.31 11.70
C ALA A 47 1.58 -14.81 12.22
N ASN A 48 2.67 -14.27 11.67
CA ASN A 48 3.99 -14.45 12.25
C ASN A 48 4.08 -13.49 13.44
N HIS A 49 4.16 -14.04 14.65
CA HIS A 49 4.35 -13.31 15.91
C HIS A 49 5.83 -13.30 16.29
#